data_AF-A0AAU7QR19-F1
#
_entry.id   AF-A0AAU7QR19-F1
#
_cell.length_a   1.000
_cell.length_b   1.000
_cell.length_c   1.000
_cell.angle_alpha   90.00
_cell.angle_beta   90.00
_cell.angle_gamma   90.00
#
_symmetry.space_group_name_H-M   'P 1'
#
loop_
_entity.id
_entity.type
_entity.pdbx_description
1 polymer ?
#
loop_
_entity_poly.entity_id
_entity_poly.type
_entity_poly.pdbx_seq_one_letter_code
_entity_poly.pdbx_strand_id
1 'polypeptide(L)'
;MTSGHFKKYKNNFFDFNKTSFYNLKPMNCPHHCYIVKHLKPNLPFRILEFSNVYRYEKTGELKNIFRTRSFIQDDCHIFCEKKHIYKEINEIYYQILYILYLFNFKKYKIYLSLKNKSNKYIKNKF
;
A
#
# COMPACT_ATOMS: atom_id res chain seq x y z
N MET A 1 -8.31 4.10 -17.51
CA MET A 1 -8.79 3.91 -16.12
C MET A 1 -7.81 4.64 -15.23
N THR A 2 -8.19 5.79 -14.66
CA THR A 2 -7.30 6.59 -13.81
C THR A 2 -7.48 6.18 -12.35
N SER A 3 -6.40 5.85 -11.65
CA SER A 3 -6.45 5.27 -10.30
C SER A 3 -6.96 6.22 -9.20
N GLY A 4 -7.28 7.48 -9.52
CA GLY A 4 -7.68 8.50 -8.54
C GLY A 4 -6.56 8.98 -7.60
N HIS A 5 -5.42 8.27 -7.57
CA HIS A 5 -4.30 8.58 -6.69
C HIS A 5 -3.68 9.94 -6.99
N PHE A 6 -3.63 10.36 -8.25
CA PHE A 6 -3.13 11.68 -8.62
C PHE A 6 -3.89 12.82 -7.94
N LYS A 7 -5.21 12.69 -7.73
CA LYS A 7 -6.01 13.73 -7.04
C LYS A 7 -5.67 13.85 -5.54
N LYS A 8 -5.28 12.76 -4.89
CA LYS A 8 -5.00 12.73 -3.43
C LYS A 8 -3.52 12.86 -3.09
N TYR A 9 -2.66 12.31 -3.93
CA TYR A 9 -1.23 12.16 -3.66
C TYR A 9 -0.36 12.98 -4.61
N LYS A 10 -0.92 13.97 -5.33
CA LYS A 10 -0.20 14.80 -6.30
C LYS A 10 1.16 15.28 -5.79
N ASN A 11 1.18 15.74 -4.54
CA ASN A 11 2.37 16.32 -3.89
C ASN A 11 3.45 15.29 -3.53
N ASN A 12 3.13 13.99 -3.59
CA ASN A 12 4.03 12.89 -3.23
C ASN A 12 4.60 12.18 -4.48
N PHE A 13 4.26 12.61 -5.69
CA PHE A 13 4.87 12.08 -6.91
C PHE A 13 6.21 12.79 -7.18
N PHE A 14 7.21 12.02 -7.61
CA PHE A 14 8.40 12.59 -8.23
C PHE A 14 8.09 12.95 -9.67
N ASP A 15 8.22 14.23 -9.97
CA ASP A 15 8.12 14.79 -11.31
C ASP A 15 9.56 15.07 -11.81
N PHE A 16 9.98 14.36 -12.86
CA PHE A 16 11.35 14.45 -13.37
C PHE A 16 11.57 15.63 -14.29
N ASN A 17 10.50 16.22 -14.84
CA ASN A 17 10.51 17.42 -15.65
C ASN A 17 9.06 17.87 -15.86
N LYS A 18 8.76 19.17 -15.68
CA LYS A 18 7.44 19.78 -15.96
C LYS A 18 6.90 19.53 -17.39
N THR A 19 7.71 18.94 -18.27
CA THR A 19 7.42 18.61 -19.66
C THR A 19 7.08 17.13 -19.90
N SER A 20 7.35 16.22 -18.96
CA SER A 20 7.05 14.79 -19.12
C SER A 20 5.73 14.39 -18.48
N PHE A 21 4.89 13.64 -19.22
CA PHE A 21 3.61 13.09 -18.71
C PHE A 21 3.77 11.89 -17.77
N TYR A 22 5.00 11.46 -17.48
CA TYR A 22 5.31 10.29 -16.69
C TYR A 22 5.83 10.69 -15.31
N ASN A 23 5.33 10.01 -14.27
CA ASN A 23 5.81 10.15 -12.91
C ASN A 23 6.33 8.80 -12.41
N LEU A 24 7.28 8.81 -11.48
CA LEU A 24 7.64 7.58 -10.78
C LEU A 24 6.46 7.08 -9.95
N LYS A 25 6.31 5.74 -9.88
CA LYS A 25 5.23 5.11 -9.14
C LYS A 25 5.42 5.30 -7.63
N PRO A 26 4.44 5.86 -6.90
CA PRO A 26 4.49 5.96 -5.44
C PRO A 26 3.94 4.73 -4.72
N MET A 27 3.38 3.78 -5.49
CA MET A 27 2.77 2.52 -5.05
C MET A 27 2.50 1.59 -6.24
N ASN A 28 2.32 0.29 -5.99
CA ASN A 28 2.08 -0.70 -7.05
C ASN A 28 0.61 -0.89 -7.39
N CYS A 29 -0.32 -0.47 -6.51
CA CYS A 29 -1.76 -0.70 -6.66
C CYS A 29 -2.33 -0.40 -8.07
N PRO A 30 -2.03 0.76 -8.71
CA PRO A 30 -2.53 1.05 -10.04
C PRO A 30 -2.09 0.04 -11.11
N HIS A 31 -0.87 -0.48 -10.98
CA HIS A 31 -0.30 -1.46 -11.91
C HIS A 31 -0.93 -2.83 -11.69
N HIS A 32 -1.10 -3.26 -10.43
CA HIS A 32 -1.77 -4.52 -10.11
C HIS A 32 -3.23 -4.53 -10.59
N CYS A 33 -3.96 -3.43 -10.43
CA CYS A 33 -5.31 -3.29 -10.98
C CYS A 33 -5.33 -3.40 -12.50
N TYR A 34 -4.31 -2.84 -13.19
CA TYR A 34 -4.18 -2.97 -14.63
C TYR A 34 -3.91 -4.42 -15.05
N ILE A 35 -2.99 -5.11 -14.37
CA ILE A 35 -2.68 -6.53 -14.60
C ILE A 35 -3.95 -7.37 -14.46
N VAL A 36 -4.69 -7.25 -13.36
CA VAL A 36 -5.90 -8.04 -13.13
C VAL A 36 -6.99 -7.76 -14.16
N LYS A 37 -7.13 -6.49 -14.59
CA LYS A 37 -8.08 -6.12 -15.64
C LYS A 37 -7.76 -6.83 -16.97
N HIS A 38 -6.49 -6.97 -17.31
CA HIS A 38 -6.05 -7.59 -18.56
C HIS A 38 -6.01 -9.11 -18.48
N LEU A 39 -5.47 -9.65 -17.39
CA LEU A 39 -5.32 -11.09 -17.16
C LEU A 39 -6.66 -11.78 -16.88
N LYS A 40 -7.64 -11.07 -16.28
CA LYS A 40 -8.94 -11.59 -15.86
C LYS A 40 -8.84 -12.93 -15.11
N PRO A 41 -8.04 -13.01 -14.05
CA PRO A 41 -7.85 -14.26 -13.32
C PRO A 41 -9.10 -14.70 -12.56
N ASN A 42 -9.20 -16.00 -12.25
CA ASN A 42 -10.20 -16.52 -11.34
C ASN A 42 -9.96 -15.98 -9.92
N LEU A 43 -11.05 -15.73 -9.18
CA LEU A 43 -11.00 -15.23 -7.81
C LEU A 43 -11.08 -16.38 -6.79
N PRO A 44 -10.40 -16.28 -5.63
CA PRO A 44 -9.53 -15.19 -5.21
C PRO A 44 -8.17 -15.21 -5.92
N PHE A 45 -7.71 -14.04 -6.37
CA PHE A 45 -6.41 -13.85 -6.99
C PHE A 45 -5.51 -13.00 -6.09
N ARG A 46 -4.26 -13.42 -5.90
CA ARG A 46 -3.27 -12.74 -5.06
C ARG A 46 -2.05 -12.43 -5.91
N ILE A 47 -1.61 -11.17 -5.91
CA ILE A 47 -0.40 -10.71 -6.60
C ILE A 47 0.54 -10.06 -5.59
N LEU A 48 1.78 -10.53 -5.55
CA LEU A 48 2.86 -10.02 -4.72
C LEU A 48 3.94 -9.43 -5.63
N GLU A 49 4.49 -8.27 -5.26
CA GLU A 49 5.57 -7.62 -6.00
C GLU A 49 6.57 -6.99 -5.04
N PHE A 50 7.86 -7.34 -5.20
CA PHE A 50 8.98 -6.66 -4.56
C PHE A 50 9.59 -5.67 -5.54
N SER A 51 9.02 -4.46 -5.61
CA SER A 51 9.50 -3.44 -6.55
C SER A 51 9.74 -2.09 -5.88
N ASN A 52 10.63 -1.32 -6.49
CA ASN A 52 10.94 0.03 -6.05
C ASN A 52 9.75 0.95 -6.26
N VAL A 53 9.38 1.67 -5.19
CA VAL A 53 8.42 2.77 -5.23
C VAL A 53 9.06 4.04 -4.72
N TYR A 54 8.56 5.18 -5.20
CA TYR A 54 9.16 6.48 -4.96
C TYR A 54 8.13 7.47 -4.43
N ARG A 55 8.39 8.06 -3.26
CA ARG A 55 7.53 9.08 -2.65
C ARG A 55 8.32 10.35 -2.43
N TYR A 56 7.80 11.47 -2.94
CA TYR A 56 8.39 12.78 -2.76
C TYR A 56 8.18 13.26 -1.32
N GLU A 57 9.02 12.76 -0.41
CA GLU A 57 9.09 13.19 0.99
C GLU A 57 9.87 14.51 1.07
N LYS A 58 9.41 15.46 1.91
CA LYS A 58 10.10 16.73 2.12
C LYS A 58 11.49 16.46 2.72
N THR A 59 12.48 17.28 2.37
CA THR A 59 13.87 17.11 2.84
C THR A 59 13.97 17.05 4.37
N GLY A 60 13.21 17.89 5.07
CA GLY A 60 13.16 17.90 6.54
C GLY A 60 12.44 16.70 7.18
N GLU A 61 11.78 15.85 6.40
CA GLU A 61 11.09 14.64 6.90
C GLU A 61 11.94 13.37 6.72
N LEU A 62 13.06 13.43 5.98
CA LEU A 62 13.91 12.27 5.74
C LEU A 62 14.64 11.86 7.02
N LYS A 63 14.69 10.54 7.28
CA LYS A 63 15.31 10.00 8.48
C LYS A 63 15.96 8.64 8.21
N ASN A 64 17.26 8.65 7.90
CA ASN A 64 18.06 7.45 7.63
C ASN A 64 17.28 6.44 6.77
N ILE A 65 17.27 5.16 7.16
CA ILE A 65 16.51 4.09 6.50
C ILE A 65 15.02 4.08 6.93
N PHE A 66 14.67 4.75 8.03
CA PHE A 66 13.29 4.77 8.54
C PHE A 66 12.33 5.59 7.67
N ARG A 67 12.82 6.62 6.98
CA ARG A 67 12.02 7.45 6.07
C ARG A 67 12.86 7.93 4.89
N THR A 68 12.71 7.23 3.77
CA THR A 68 13.42 7.47 2.51
C THR A 68 12.45 7.86 1.39
N ARG A 69 13.03 8.36 0.28
CA ARG A 69 12.30 8.68 -0.94
C ARG A 69 12.11 7.51 -1.89
N SER A 70 12.92 6.47 -1.72
CA SER A 70 12.90 5.23 -2.50
C SER A 70 13.00 4.05 -1.55
N PHE A 71 12.12 3.09 -1.72
CA PHE A 71 12.11 1.86 -0.93
C PHE A 71 11.38 0.74 -1.67
N ILE A 72 11.69 -0.49 -1.27
CA ILE A 72 11.00 -1.70 -1.74
C ILE A 72 10.07 -2.14 -0.61
N GLN A 73 8.82 -2.42 -0.96
CA GLN A 73 7.85 -3.01 -0.05
C GLN A 73 7.57 -4.46 -0.47
N ASP A 74 7.26 -5.30 0.49
CA ASP A 74 6.61 -6.60 0.33
C ASP A 74 5.12 -6.39 -0.03
N ASP A 75 4.85 -5.74 -1.16
CA ASP A 75 3.51 -5.26 -1.51
C ASP A 75 2.65 -6.38 -2.13
N CYS A 76 1.47 -6.61 -1.56
CA CYS A 76 0.53 -7.64 -2.01
C CYS A 76 -0.87 -7.06 -2.21
N HIS A 77 -1.53 -7.46 -3.30
CA HIS A 77 -2.91 -7.12 -3.58
C HIS A 77 -3.75 -8.37 -3.75
N ILE A 78 -4.82 -8.47 -2.96
CA ILE A 78 -5.77 -9.57 -3.03
C ILE A 78 -7.06 -9.07 -3.68
N PHE A 79 -7.44 -9.74 -4.76
CA PHE A 79 -8.70 -9.54 -5.47
C PHE A 79 -9.60 -10.72 -5.16
N CYS A 80 -10.74 -10.46 -4.53
CA CYS A 80 -11.66 -11.51 -4.12
C CYS A 80 -13.12 -11.04 -4.20
N GLU A 81 -14.05 -11.99 -4.19
CA GLU A 81 -15.48 -11.70 -4.03
C GLU A 81 -15.78 -11.21 -2.61
N LYS A 82 -16.84 -10.41 -2.45
CA LYS A 82 -17.24 -9.85 -1.15
C LYS A 82 -17.40 -10.91 -0.06
N LYS A 83 -17.91 -12.10 -0.40
CA LYS A 83 -18.10 -13.23 0.53
C LYS A 83 -16.79 -13.75 1.13
N HIS A 84 -15.65 -13.51 0.47
CA HIS A 84 -14.34 -13.99 0.90
C HIS A 84 -13.54 -12.97 1.70
N ILE A 85 -13.99 -11.71 1.80
CA ILE A 85 -13.24 -10.62 2.46
C ILE A 85 -12.83 -11.00 3.89
N TYR A 86 -13.76 -11.51 4.70
CA TYR A 86 -13.48 -11.92 6.08
C TYR A 86 -12.42 -13.01 6.17
N LYS A 87 -12.49 -14.00 5.27
CA LYS A 87 -11.53 -15.09 5.20
C LYS A 87 -10.14 -14.54 4.85
N GLU A 88 -10.02 -13.74 3.80
CA GLU A 88 -8.71 -13.20 3.36
C GLU A 88 -8.08 -12.29 4.42
N ILE A 89 -8.87 -11.47 5.12
CA ILE A 89 -8.36 -10.62 6.20
C ILE A 89 -7.81 -11.45 7.36
N ASN A 90 -8.51 -12.52 7.76
CA ASN A 90 -8.06 -13.39 8.85
C ASN A 90 -6.76 -14.13 8.47
N GLU A 91 -6.66 -14.64 7.25
CA GLU A 91 -5.44 -15.30 6.75
C GLU A 91 -4.24 -14.33 6.78
N ILE A 92 -4.41 -13.11 6.27
CA ILE A 92 -3.36 -12.07 6.33
C ILE A 92 -3.00 -11.74 7.78
N TYR A 93 -3.99 -11.62 8.66
CA TYR A 93 -3.77 -11.31 10.06
C TYR A 93 -2.88 -12.37 10.74
N TYR A 94 -3.17 -13.66 10.56
CA TYR A 94 -2.35 -14.73 11.11
C TYR A 94 -0.94 -14.77 10.50
N GLN A 95 -0.79 -14.49 9.20
CA GLN A 95 0.53 -14.38 8.57
C GLN A 95 1.37 -13.25 9.18
N ILE A 96 0.78 -12.08 9.44
CA ILE A 96 1.47 -10.97 10.10
C ILE A 96 1.90 -11.37 11.52
N LEU A 97 1.01 -12.00 12.30
CA LEU A 97 1.34 -12.47 13.65
C LEU A 97 2.47 -13.50 13.64
N TYR A 98 2.45 -14.42 12.68
CA TYR A 98 3.50 -15.43 12.52
C TYR A 98 4.85 -14.79 12.21
N ILE A 99 4.89 -13.81 11.31
CA ILE A 99 6.12 -13.04 11.02
C ILE A 99 6.61 -12.31 12.27
N LEU A 100 5.74 -11.62 13.01
CA LEU A 100 6.13 -10.94 14.25
C LEU A 100 6.69 -11.92 15.29
N TYR A 101 6.11 -13.12 15.39
CA TYR A 101 6.62 -14.19 16.25
C TYR A 101 8.01 -14.66 15.82
N LEU A 102 8.22 -14.92 14.53
CA LEU A 102 9.52 -15.36 13.98
C LEU A 102 10.64 -14.36 14.26
N PHE A 103 10.36 -13.06 14.17
CA PHE A 103 11.32 -12.00 14.50
C PHE A 103 11.38 -11.64 16.00
N ASN A 104 10.70 -12.41 16.86
CA ASN A 104 10.66 -12.22 18.31
C ASN A 104 10.14 -10.84 18.75
N PHE A 105 9.24 -10.23 17.97
CA PHE A 105 8.58 -8.97 18.33
C PHE A 105 7.46 -9.20 19.35
N LYS A 106 7.78 -9.03 20.63
CA LYS A 106 6.82 -9.27 21.74
C LYS A 106 5.90 -8.09 22.06
N LYS A 107 6.24 -6.88 21.63
CA LYS A 107 5.52 -5.64 21.98
C LYS A 107 5.11 -4.90 20.71
N TYR A 108 3.84 -5.05 20.31
CA TYR A 108 3.24 -4.32 19.20
C TYR A 108 1.83 -3.85 19.58
N LYS A 109 1.28 -2.92 18.79
CA LYS A 109 -0.08 -2.39 18.95
C LYS A 109 -0.78 -2.44 17.60
N ILE A 110 -2.02 -2.89 17.59
CA ILE A 110 -2.86 -2.93 16.40
C ILE A 110 -3.82 -1.74 16.46
N TYR A 111 -4.02 -1.08 15.32
CA TYR A 111 -4.92 0.06 15.19
C TYR A 111 -5.78 -0.12 13.95
N LEU A 112 -7.08 0.16 14.06
CA LEU A 112 -7.96 0.25 12.90
C LEU A 112 -8.14 1.72 12.52
N SER A 113 -7.83 2.04 11.27
CA SER A 113 -7.98 3.40 10.73
C SER A 113 -9.38 3.57 10.15
N LEU A 114 -10.26 4.26 10.89
CA LEU A 114 -11.62 4.56 10.44
C LEU A 114 -11.74 5.97 9.89
N LYS A 115 -12.65 6.18 8.95
CA LYS A 115 -12.97 7.49 8.39
C LYS A 115 -13.84 8.29 9.38
N ASN A 116 -13.43 9.51 9.74
CA ASN A 116 -14.28 10.44 10.50
C ASN A 116 -15.06 11.42 9.59
N LYS A 117 -16.06 12.13 10.14
CA LYS A 117 -16.85 13.20 9.51
C LYS A 117 -16.01 14.29 8.86
N SER A 118 -14.79 14.54 9.34
CA SER A 118 -13.83 15.48 8.75
C SER A 118 -12.99 14.91 7.58
N ASN A 119 -13.36 13.73 7.05
CA ASN A 119 -12.62 12.98 6.02
C ASN A 119 -11.16 12.64 6.39
N LYS A 120 -10.77 12.78 7.66
CA LYS A 120 -9.48 12.33 8.20
C LYS A 120 -9.62 10.93 8.78
N TYR A 121 -8.60 10.10 8.61
CA TYR A 121 -8.51 8.79 9.25
C TYR A 121 -8.03 8.95 10.68
N ILE A 122 -8.80 8.44 11.65
CA ILE A 122 -8.44 8.46 13.07
C ILE A 122 -8.05 7.05 13.50
N LYS A 123 -7.01 6.97 14.32
CA LYS A 123 -6.57 5.73 14.97
C LYS A 123 -7.57 5.39 16.07
N ASN A 124 -8.33 4.31 15.88
CA ASN A 124 -9.04 3.68 17.00
C ASN A 124 -8.13 2.64 17.64
N LYS A 125 -8.02 2.72 18.96
CA LYS A 125 -7.27 1.79 19.79
C LYS A 125 -8.23 0.67 20.19
N PHE A 126 -7.96 -0.54 19.72
CA PHE A 126 -8.53 -1.76 20.29
C PHE A 126 -7.57 -2.32 21.34
#